data_AF-A0A1F8DEZ7-F1
#
_entry.id   AF-A0A1F8DEZ7-F1
#
_cell.length_a   1.000
_cell.length_b   1.000
_cell.length_c   1.000
_cell.angle_alpha   90.00
_cell.angle_beta   90.00
_cell.angle_gamma   90.00
#
_symmetry.space_group_name_H-M   'P 1'
#
loop_
_entity.id
_entity.type
_entity.pdbx_description
1 polymer ?
#
loop_
_entity_poly.entity_id
_entity_poly.type
_entity_poly.pdbx_seq_one_letter_code
_entity_poly.pdbx_strand_id
1 'polypeptide(L)'
;MRKTYFISKILDRFHRGWLTSFSLAGQRTELPYSTKVVLIKNLKDGQLIRVEENNIRGEIVKIPFLFSNFGQHQSYLSKNKINYSKLRLKLRKKDGLLLLGDKKYRCVVDENITNGDYLIKFPLPKLNLDPKLTNETSGGSRFANTWFPITRRDDRSMGRFLHFGSFSKGCITVRFDEDMNSIWSEIYLKIILARMNNNTLASLRVS
;
A
#
# COMPACT_ATOMS: atom_id res chain seq x y z
N MET A 1 3.63 14.23 -25.36
CA MET A 1 3.77 13.80 -23.95
C MET A 1 2.79 12.67 -23.65
N ARG A 2 3.25 11.52 -23.13
CA ARG A 2 2.35 10.45 -22.68
C ARG A 2 1.61 10.92 -21.42
N LYS A 3 0.28 10.84 -21.41
CA LYS A 3 -0.54 11.23 -20.25
C LYS A 3 -0.35 10.20 -19.14
N THR A 4 0.13 10.65 -17.99
CA THR A 4 0.22 9.85 -16.77
C THR A 4 -1.15 9.76 -16.10
N TYR A 5 -1.47 8.59 -15.57
CA TYR A 5 -2.67 8.32 -14.78
C TYR A 5 -2.29 7.62 -13.47
N PHE A 6 -3.27 7.54 -12.57
CA PHE A 6 -3.15 6.80 -11.31
C PHE A 6 -4.32 5.84 -11.15
N ILE A 7 -4.04 4.66 -10.59
CA ILE A 7 -5.10 3.74 -10.15
C ILE A 7 -5.90 4.41 -9.02
N SER A 8 -7.20 4.49 -9.22
CA SER A 8 -8.15 5.18 -8.35
C SER A 8 -9.46 4.40 -8.27
N LYS A 9 -10.43 4.88 -7.47
CA LYS A 9 -11.74 4.23 -7.28
C LYS A 9 -11.67 2.79 -6.78
N ILE A 10 -10.68 2.48 -5.96
CA ILE A 10 -10.48 1.16 -5.34
C ILE A 10 -10.32 1.24 -3.81
N LEU A 11 -10.73 2.36 -3.20
CA LEU A 11 -10.69 2.52 -1.74
C LEU A 11 -11.95 1.97 -1.06
N ASP A 12 -12.87 1.36 -1.80
CA ASP A 12 -14.09 0.74 -1.28
C ASP A 12 -13.80 -0.60 -0.56
N ARG A 13 -14.84 -1.18 0.06
CA ARG A 13 -14.76 -2.43 0.83
C ARG A 13 -14.51 -3.68 -0.01
N PHE A 14 -14.79 -3.62 -1.31
CA PHE A 14 -14.61 -4.74 -2.23
C PHE A 14 -13.14 -4.81 -2.68
N HIS A 15 -12.60 -3.71 -3.19
CA HIS A 15 -11.23 -3.65 -3.68
C HIS A 15 -10.19 -3.51 -2.57
N ARG A 16 -10.53 -2.86 -1.45
CA ARG A 16 -9.66 -2.76 -0.26
C ARG A 16 -8.27 -2.16 -0.56
N GLY A 17 -8.21 -1.23 -1.51
CA GLY A 17 -6.98 -0.57 -1.95
C GLY A 17 -6.15 -1.34 -2.98
N TRP A 18 -6.66 -2.45 -3.51
CA TRP A 18 -5.98 -3.29 -4.50
C TRP A 18 -6.84 -3.49 -5.75
N LEU A 19 -6.26 -3.24 -6.92
CA LEU A 19 -6.86 -3.56 -8.22
C LEU A 19 -6.19 -4.79 -8.80
N THR A 20 -6.99 -5.83 -9.02
CA THR A 20 -6.52 -7.01 -9.74
C THR A 20 -6.32 -6.67 -11.22
N SER A 21 -5.15 -7.03 -11.73
CA SER A 21 -4.73 -6.85 -13.12
C SER A 21 -4.12 -8.15 -13.65
N PHE A 22 -3.98 -8.25 -14.97
CA PHE A 22 -3.44 -9.45 -15.61
C PHE A 22 -2.36 -9.06 -16.62
N SER A 23 -1.22 -9.74 -16.57
CA SER A 23 -0.20 -9.62 -17.63
C SER A 23 -0.72 -10.17 -18.96
N LEU A 24 -0.01 -9.90 -20.05
CA LEU A 24 -0.36 -10.47 -21.37
C LEU A 24 -0.31 -12.00 -21.39
N ALA A 25 0.48 -12.61 -20.50
CA ALA A 25 0.55 -14.06 -20.29
C ALA A 25 -0.55 -14.59 -19.34
N GLY A 26 -1.48 -13.73 -18.88
CA GLY A 26 -2.57 -14.11 -17.98
C GLY A 26 -2.19 -14.22 -16.51
N GLN A 27 -0.94 -13.88 -16.13
CA GLN A 27 -0.53 -13.87 -14.73
C GLN A 27 -1.25 -12.75 -13.97
N ARG A 28 -1.87 -13.10 -12.85
CA ARG A 28 -2.53 -12.15 -11.96
C ARG A 28 -1.50 -11.32 -11.20
N THR A 29 -1.71 -10.00 -11.19
CA THR A 29 -0.89 -9.03 -10.46
C THR A 29 -1.79 -8.02 -9.76
N GLU A 30 -1.45 -7.66 -8.52
CA GLU A 30 -2.22 -6.69 -7.73
C GLU A 30 -1.58 -5.30 -7.79
N LEU A 31 -2.36 -4.29 -8.16
CA LEU A 31 -1.93 -2.91 -8.21
C LEU A 31 -2.49 -2.14 -7.01
N PRO A 32 -1.65 -1.57 -6.13
CA PRO A 32 -2.15 -0.79 -5.01
C PRO A 32 -2.78 0.53 -5.48
N TYR A 33 -3.60 1.12 -4.62
CA TYR A 33 -4.15 2.47 -4.81
C TYR A 33 -3.05 3.47 -5.14
N SER A 34 -3.39 4.45 -5.99
CA SER A 34 -2.48 5.49 -6.44
C SER A 34 -1.29 4.98 -7.27
N THR A 35 -1.31 3.73 -7.75
CA THR A 35 -0.24 3.23 -8.64
C THR A 35 -0.16 4.09 -9.90
N LYS A 36 1.02 4.65 -10.17
CA LYS A 36 1.32 5.46 -11.36
C LYS A 36 1.43 4.59 -12.61
N VAL A 37 0.67 4.95 -13.63
CA VAL A 37 0.58 4.18 -14.88
C VAL A 37 0.48 5.09 -16.11
N VAL A 38 0.69 4.53 -17.29
CA VAL A 38 0.38 5.14 -18.58
C VAL A 38 -0.64 4.27 -19.31
N LEU A 39 -1.73 4.89 -19.77
CA LEU A 39 -2.70 4.23 -20.64
C LEU A 39 -2.08 3.98 -22.02
N ILE A 40 -2.07 2.73 -22.46
CA ILE A 40 -1.57 2.33 -23.79
C ILE A 40 -2.74 2.31 -24.78
N LYS A 41 -3.79 1.55 -24.47
CA LYS A 41 -5.00 1.43 -25.32
C LYS A 41 -6.22 1.01 -24.51
N ASN A 42 -7.40 1.42 -24.97
CA ASN A 42 -8.67 0.86 -24.52
C ASN A 42 -8.95 -0.43 -25.31
N LEU A 43 -9.46 -1.45 -24.62
CA LEU A 43 -9.93 -2.70 -25.19
C LEU A 43 -11.45 -2.80 -25.00
N LYS A 44 -12.08 -3.81 -25.60
CA LYS A 44 -13.53 -4.06 -25.44
C LYS A 44 -13.91 -4.34 -23.98
N ASP A 45 -13.03 -5.01 -23.24
CA ASP A 45 -13.28 -5.55 -21.91
C ASP A 45 -12.29 -5.02 -20.85
N GLY A 46 -11.61 -3.91 -21.13
CA GLY A 46 -10.71 -3.30 -20.17
C GLY A 46 -9.76 -2.29 -20.77
N GLN A 47 -8.66 -2.01 -20.06
CA GLN A 47 -7.65 -1.06 -20.48
C GLN A 47 -6.27 -1.69 -20.34
N LEU A 48 -5.44 -1.52 -21.38
CA LEU A 48 -4.04 -1.92 -21.34
C LEU A 48 -3.20 -0.75 -20.85
N ILE A 49 -2.45 -0.96 -19.79
CA ILE A 49 -1.66 0.06 -19.11
C ILE A 49 -0.21 -0.40 -18.95
N ARG A 50 0.73 0.55 -18.90
CA ARG A 50 2.11 0.31 -18.47
C ARG A 50 2.29 0.83 -17.05
N VAL A 51 2.84 0.02 -16.16
CA VAL A 51 3.14 0.42 -14.78
C VAL A 51 4.42 1.26 -14.75
N GLU A 52 4.43 2.38 -14.02
CA GLU A 52 5.56 3.33 -14.00
C GLU A 52 6.34 3.36 -12.68
N GLU A 53 5.90 2.60 -11.68
CA GLU A 53 6.48 2.54 -10.34
C GLU A 53 6.38 1.13 -9.76
N ASN A 54 6.83 0.90 -8.53
CA ASN A 54 6.91 -0.37 -7.80
C ASN A 54 7.86 -1.42 -8.44
N ASN A 55 7.79 -2.67 -7.97
CA ASN A 55 8.63 -3.79 -8.41
C ASN A 55 8.29 -4.34 -9.81
N ILE A 56 7.09 -4.09 -10.32
CA ILE A 56 6.61 -4.47 -11.66
C ILE A 56 6.68 -3.29 -12.64
N ARG A 57 7.48 -2.27 -12.33
CA ARG A 57 7.66 -1.10 -13.21
C ARG A 57 8.09 -1.53 -14.61
N GLY A 58 7.41 -0.99 -15.62
CA GLY A 58 7.65 -1.29 -17.03
C GLY A 58 6.76 -2.40 -17.57
N GLU A 59 6.15 -3.21 -16.71
CA GLU A 59 5.22 -4.25 -17.13
C GLU A 59 3.96 -3.65 -17.77
N ILE A 60 3.46 -4.38 -18.77
CA ILE A 60 2.21 -4.08 -19.45
C ILE A 60 1.15 -5.04 -18.93
N VAL A 61 0.12 -4.47 -18.31
CA VAL A 61 -0.99 -5.25 -17.71
C VAL A 61 -2.33 -4.74 -18.22
N LYS A 62 -3.30 -5.63 -18.26
CA LYS A 62 -4.70 -5.33 -18.53
C LYS A 62 -5.44 -5.18 -17.20
N ILE A 63 -6.19 -4.09 -17.07
CA ILE A 63 -7.14 -3.88 -15.98
C ILE A 63 -8.58 -3.95 -16.53
N PRO A 64 -9.53 -4.51 -15.78
CA PRO A 64 -10.93 -4.52 -16.19
C PRO A 64 -11.53 -3.10 -16.15
N PHE A 65 -12.69 -2.93 -16.77
CA PHE A 65 -13.52 -1.75 -16.49
C PHE A 65 -14.27 -1.92 -15.17
N LEU A 66 -14.55 -0.80 -14.51
CA LEU A 66 -15.51 -0.73 -13.42
C LEU A 66 -16.91 -0.79 -14.04
N PHE A 67 -17.67 -1.84 -13.73
CA PHE A 67 -19.07 -1.93 -14.11
C PHE A 67 -19.89 -0.98 -13.26
N SER A 68 -20.56 -0.01 -13.90
CA SER A 68 -21.59 0.77 -13.22
C SER A 68 -22.95 0.12 -13.42
N ASN A 69 -23.85 0.27 -12.43
CA ASN A 69 -25.22 -0.24 -12.47
C ASN A 69 -26.05 0.28 -13.66
N PHE A 70 -25.54 1.27 -14.41
CA PHE A 70 -26.19 1.89 -15.57
C PHE A 70 -25.61 1.43 -16.92
N GLY A 71 -24.90 0.29 -16.96
CA GLY A 71 -24.36 -0.28 -18.20
C GLY A 71 -23.18 0.50 -18.79
N GLN A 72 -22.68 1.54 -18.10
CA GLN A 72 -21.50 2.29 -18.54
C GLN A 72 -20.23 1.69 -17.94
N HIS A 73 -19.25 1.41 -18.80
CA HIS A 73 -17.89 1.06 -18.39
C HIS A 73 -17.16 2.30 -17.89
N GLN A 74 -16.70 2.27 -16.64
CA GLN A 74 -15.88 3.33 -16.07
C GLN A 74 -14.42 2.89 -15.95
N SER A 75 -13.51 3.85 -16.15
CA SER A 75 -12.08 3.64 -15.91
C SER A 75 -11.75 3.74 -14.42
N TYR A 76 -10.85 2.87 -13.95
CA TYR A 76 -10.16 3.02 -12.66
C TYR A 76 -9.07 4.10 -12.70
N LEU A 77 -8.73 4.63 -13.89
CA LEU A 77 -7.67 5.61 -14.07
C LEU A 77 -8.15 7.03 -13.77
N SER A 78 -7.42 7.74 -12.93
CA SER A 78 -7.62 9.18 -12.70
C SER A 78 -6.44 9.98 -13.22
N LYS A 79 -6.74 11.18 -13.77
CA LYS A 79 -5.74 12.18 -14.16
C LYS A 79 -5.38 13.13 -13.01
N ASN A 80 -6.10 13.05 -11.88
CA ASN A 80 -5.88 13.96 -10.77
C ASN A 80 -4.43 13.82 -10.31
N LYS A 81 -3.72 14.96 -10.25
CA LYS A 81 -2.37 14.99 -9.70
C LYS A 81 -2.47 14.59 -8.23
N ILE A 82 -1.82 13.48 -7.89
CA ILE A 82 -1.66 13.08 -6.51
C ILE A 82 -0.49 13.89 -5.96
N ASN A 83 -0.75 14.70 -4.92
CA ASN A 83 0.27 15.54 -4.34
C ASN A 83 1.20 14.68 -3.48
N TYR A 84 2.35 14.32 -4.05
CA TYR A 84 3.33 13.50 -3.37
C TYR A 84 4.14 14.36 -2.39
N SER A 85 4.00 14.07 -1.11
CA SER A 85 4.87 14.63 -0.07
C SER A 85 5.95 13.63 0.31
N LYS A 86 7.17 14.11 0.60
CA LYS A 86 8.17 13.28 1.29
C LYS A 86 7.66 12.98 2.70
N LEU A 87 7.73 11.71 3.11
CA LEU A 87 7.30 11.28 4.43
C LEU A 87 8.45 10.60 5.17
N ARG A 88 8.65 11.02 6.42
CA ARG A 88 9.58 10.39 7.35
C ARG A 88 8.85 10.00 8.62
N LEU A 89 8.75 8.69 8.87
CA LEU A 89 8.21 8.13 10.08
C LEU A 89 9.34 7.96 11.10
N LYS A 90 8.99 7.96 12.39
CA LYS A 90 9.92 7.61 13.47
C LYS A 90 9.32 6.47 14.29
N LEU A 91 10.10 5.45 14.58
CA LEU A 91 9.74 4.38 15.51
C LEU A 91 10.58 4.55 16.77
N ARG A 92 9.93 4.77 17.90
CA ARG A 92 10.54 4.67 19.23
C ARG A 92 10.40 3.22 19.70
N LYS A 93 11.44 2.41 19.48
CA LYS A 93 11.38 0.96 19.73
C LYS A 93 11.15 0.65 21.21
N LYS A 94 11.83 1.38 22.11
CA LYS A 94 11.69 1.20 23.56
C LYS A 94 10.26 1.41 24.06
N ASP A 95 9.53 2.34 23.46
CA ASP A 95 8.17 2.69 23.87
C ASP A 95 7.08 1.95 23.06
N GLY A 96 7.46 1.21 22.01
CA GLY A 96 6.52 0.59 21.08
C GLY A 96 5.63 1.63 20.37
N LEU A 97 6.19 2.77 19.96
CA LEU A 97 5.43 3.86 19.34
C LEU A 97 5.92 4.19 17.93
N LEU A 98 5.01 4.10 16.96
CA LEU A 98 5.18 4.65 15.60
C LEU A 98 4.65 6.08 15.56
N LEU A 99 5.50 7.01 15.11
CA LEU A 99 5.21 8.44 15.04
C LEU A 99 5.06 8.87 13.59
N LEU A 100 4.00 9.63 13.31
CA LEU A 100 3.64 10.12 11.98
C LEU A 100 3.18 11.59 12.07
N GLY A 101 4.14 12.51 11.96
CA GLY A 101 3.91 13.90 12.38
C GLY A 101 3.70 13.93 13.90
N ASP A 102 2.65 14.61 14.34
CA ASP A 102 2.30 14.73 15.77
C ASP A 102 1.51 13.53 16.32
N LYS A 103 1.10 12.61 15.43
CA LYS A 103 0.32 11.42 15.81
C LYS A 103 1.22 10.28 16.27
N LYS A 104 0.72 9.52 17.24
CA LYS A 104 1.40 8.37 17.85
C LYS A 104 0.51 7.15 17.75
N TYR A 105 1.09 6.02 17.33
CA TYR A 105 0.39 4.75 17.19
C TYR A 105 1.14 3.66 17.95
N ARG A 106 0.39 2.84 18.70
CA ARG A 106 0.96 1.69 19.41
C ARG A 106 1.34 0.60 18.41
N CYS A 107 2.55 0.06 18.56
CA CYS A 107 3.04 -1.04 17.75
C CYS A 107 3.83 -2.04 18.60
N VAL A 108 3.82 -3.30 18.17
CA VAL A 108 4.76 -4.32 18.64
C VAL A 108 5.89 -4.40 17.63
N VAL A 109 7.13 -4.42 18.12
CA VAL A 109 8.34 -4.43 17.29
C VAL A 109 9.10 -5.69 17.60
N ASP A 110 9.38 -6.49 16.56
CA ASP A 110 10.24 -7.64 16.70
C ASP A 110 11.67 -7.24 17.11
N GLU A 111 12.30 -8.07 17.94
CA GLU A 111 13.64 -7.81 18.46
C GLU A 111 14.70 -7.63 17.36
N ASN A 112 14.54 -8.32 16.22
CA ASN A 112 15.45 -8.27 15.08
C ASN A 112 15.37 -6.97 14.27
N ILE A 113 14.38 -6.11 14.54
CA ILE A 113 14.35 -4.73 14.02
C ILE A 113 15.35 -3.89 14.82
N THR A 114 16.55 -3.70 14.28
CA THR A 114 17.61 -2.92 14.91
C THR A 114 17.43 -1.41 14.69
N ASN A 115 18.11 -0.59 15.50
CA ASN A 115 18.11 0.85 15.31
C ASN A 115 18.79 1.24 14.00
N GLY A 116 18.27 2.25 13.31
CA GLY A 116 18.80 2.69 12.01
C GLY A 116 17.77 3.36 11.11
N ASP A 117 18.17 3.67 9.88
CA ASP A 117 17.28 4.22 8.85
C ASP A 117 16.83 3.14 7.87
N TYR A 118 15.52 3.04 7.71
CA TYR A 118 14.83 2.12 6.83
C TYR A 118 14.11 2.88 5.71
N LEU A 119 13.93 2.21 4.59
CA LEU A 119 13.12 2.64 3.47
C LEU A 119 11.84 1.81 3.43
N ILE A 120 10.69 2.49 3.36
CA ILE A 120 9.39 1.86 3.17
C ILE A 120 9.14 1.73 1.66
N LYS A 121 8.92 0.52 1.19
CA LYS A 121 8.70 0.18 -0.22
C LYS A 121 7.21 0.08 -0.54
N PHE A 122 6.90 -0.09 -1.82
CA PHE A 122 5.54 -0.37 -2.26
C PHE A 122 5.00 -1.63 -1.59
N PRO A 123 3.73 -1.62 -1.19
CA PRO A 123 3.19 -2.71 -0.41
C PRO A 123 3.08 -4.00 -1.22
N LEU A 124 2.95 -5.10 -0.50
CA LEU A 124 2.53 -6.40 -1.00
C LEU A 124 1.21 -6.79 -0.33
N PRO A 125 0.28 -7.44 -1.04
CA PRO A 125 -0.90 -8.00 -0.42
C PRO A 125 -0.51 -9.25 0.40
N LYS A 126 -1.00 -9.34 1.64
CA LYS A 126 -0.95 -10.55 2.44
C LYS A 126 -2.17 -11.42 2.14
N LEU A 127 -1.91 -12.68 1.80
CA LEU A 127 -2.93 -13.71 1.69
C LEU A 127 -3.27 -14.24 3.10
N ASN A 128 -4.55 -14.55 3.33
CA ASN A 128 -5.07 -15.14 4.56
C ASN A 128 -4.89 -14.27 5.82
N LEU A 129 -5.76 -13.26 5.97
CA LEU A 129 -5.88 -12.51 7.23
C LEU A 129 -7.06 -12.98 8.05
N ASP A 130 -6.92 -12.81 9.37
CA ASP A 130 -8.05 -12.89 10.29
C ASP A 130 -9.15 -11.90 9.84
N PRO A 131 -10.37 -12.38 9.58
CA PRO A 131 -11.50 -11.53 9.19
C PRO A 131 -11.74 -10.34 10.12
N LYS A 132 -11.46 -10.48 11.43
CA LYS A 132 -11.61 -9.41 12.42
C LYS A 132 -10.77 -8.18 12.08
N LEU A 133 -9.56 -8.37 11.54
CA LEU A 133 -8.68 -7.27 11.16
C LEU A 133 -9.25 -6.43 10.01
N THR A 134 -10.15 -7.01 9.21
CA THR A 134 -10.80 -6.32 8.08
C THR A 134 -12.13 -5.68 8.45
N ASN A 135 -12.64 -5.94 9.66
CA ASN A 135 -13.91 -5.40 10.12
C ASN A 135 -13.74 -3.98 10.69
N GLU A 136 -14.04 -2.98 9.88
CA GLU A 136 -13.91 -1.56 10.26
C GLU A 136 -14.89 -1.11 11.36
N THR A 137 -15.96 -1.87 11.63
CA THR A 137 -16.90 -1.53 12.73
C THR A 137 -16.36 -1.89 14.10
N SER A 138 -15.30 -2.70 14.17
CA SER A 138 -14.69 -3.19 15.41
C SER A 138 -13.20 -2.83 15.45
N GLY A 139 -12.81 -1.62 15.06
CA GLY A 139 -11.41 -1.18 15.08
C GLY A 139 -10.53 -1.67 13.92
N GLY A 140 -11.06 -2.52 13.04
CA GLY A 140 -10.31 -3.06 11.90
C GLY A 140 -10.07 -2.04 10.78
N SER A 141 -9.45 -2.49 9.69
CA SER A 141 -9.19 -1.68 8.51
C SER A 141 -9.40 -2.46 7.23
N ARG A 142 -10.06 -1.84 6.25
CA ARG A 142 -10.17 -2.41 4.90
C ARG A 142 -8.79 -2.69 4.28
N PHE A 143 -7.74 -1.97 4.68
CA PHE A 143 -6.37 -2.13 4.18
C PHE A 143 -5.51 -3.09 5.02
N ALA A 144 -6.10 -3.85 5.95
CA ALA A 144 -5.36 -4.77 6.83
C ALA A 144 -4.52 -5.80 6.06
N ASN A 145 -4.89 -6.11 4.81
CA ASN A 145 -4.13 -6.97 3.92
C ASN A 145 -2.86 -6.33 3.34
N THR A 146 -2.60 -5.07 3.61
CA THR A 146 -1.46 -4.36 3.03
C THR A 146 -0.26 -4.45 3.96
N TRP A 147 0.84 -5.02 3.47
CA TRP A 147 2.10 -5.09 4.18
C TRP A 147 3.14 -4.25 3.45
N PHE A 148 3.71 -3.25 4.12
CA PHE A 148 4.75 -2.41 3.55
C PHE A 148 6.13 -3.01 3.83
N PRO A 149 6.89 -3.46 2.83
CA PRO A 149 8.25 -3.92 3.05
C PRO A 149 9.11 -2.78 3.60
N ILE A 150 9.93 -3.09 4.59
CA ILE A 150 10.91 -2.15 5.16
C ILE A 150 12.31 -2.71 4.95
N THR A 151 13.20 -1.90 4.37
CA THR A 151 14.57 -2.32 4.06
C THR A 151 15.54 -1.36 4.71
N ARG A 152 16.48 -1.87 5.52
CA ARG A 152 17.56 -1.04 6.07
C ARG A 152 18.50 -0.67 4.93
N ARG A 153 19.06 0.55 4.93
CA ARG A 153 19.89 1.02 3.79
C ARG A 153 21.13 0.15 3.53
N ASP A 154 21.65 -0.47 4.57
CA ASP A 154 22.85 -1.29 4.64
C ASP A 154 22.56 -2.80 4.68
N ASP A 155 21.28 -3.20 4.70
CA ASP A 155 20.87 -4.60 4.86
C ASP A 155 20.04 -5.05 3.65
N ARG A 156 20.47 -6.14 3.01
CA ARG A 156 19.76 -6.74 1.86
C ARG A 156 18.81 -7.86 2.28
N SER A 157 18.69 -8.18 3.57
CA SER A 157 17.76 -9.20 4.04
C SER A 157 16.32 -8.81 3.72
N MET A 158 15.63 -9.75 3.07
CA MET A 158 14.20 -9.68 2.79
C MET A 158 13.40 -10.19 4.00
N GLY A 159 12.14 -9.76 4.13
CA GLY A 159 11.20 -10.35 5.10
C GLY A 159 10.77 -9.46 6.25
N ARG A 160 11.16 -8.18 6.28
CA ARG A 160 10.68 -7.22 7.29
C ARG A 160 9.56 -6.35 6.73
N PHE A 161 8.51 -6.17 7.51
CA PHE A 161 7.34 -5.40 7.11
C PHE A 161 6.84 -4.46 8.20
N LEU A 162 6.26 -3.34 7.77
CA LEU A 162 5.33 -2.54 8.56
C LEU A 162 3.90 -2.94 8.16
N HIS A 163 3.12 -3.45 9.11
CA HIS A 163 1.76 -3.92 8.84
C HIS A 163 0.83 -3.75 10.05
N PHE A 164 -0.44 -4.08 9.87
CA PHE A 164 -1.47 -4.07 10.91
C PHE A 164 -1.81 -5.48 11.39
N GLY A 165 -2.22 -5.57 12.66
CA GLY A 165 -2.82 -6.77 13.25
C GLY A 165 -2.00 -7.40 14.35
N SER A 166 -1.83 -8.72 14.28
CA SER A 166 -1.10 -9.52 15.28
C SER A 166 0.39 -9.55 15.02
N PHE A 167 1.17 -9.69 16.10
CA PHE A 167 2.63 -9.76 16.05
C PHE A 167 3.12 -10.75 14.97
N SER A 168 4.16 -10.35 14.25
CA SER A 168 4.84 -11.19 13.26
C SER A 168 6.34 -11.04 13.41
N LYS A 169 7.06 -12.17 13.37
CA LYS A 169 8.52 -12.20 13.49
C LYS A 169 9.17 -11.33 12.41
N GLY A 170 10.20 -10.59 12.79
CA GLY A 170 10.92 -9.66 11.92
C GLY A 170 10.14 -8.43 11.46
N CYS A 171 8.98 -8.11 12.07
CA CYS A 171 8.12 -7.02 11.61
C CYS A 171 7.91 -5.92 12.66
N ILE A 172 7.40 -4.78 12.17
CA ILE A 172 6.78 -3.73 12.97
C ILE A 172 5.27 -3.87 12.76
N THR A 173 4.55 -4.22 13.82
CA THR A 173 3.11 -4.46 13.77
C THR A 173 2.36 -3.36 14.50
N VAL A 174 1.60 -2.54 13.78
CA VAL A 174 0.63 -1.61 14.37
C VAL A 174 -0.50 -2.45 14.99
N ARG A 175 -0.74 -2.25 16.29
CA ARG A 175 -1.69 -3.09 17.03
C ARG A 175 -3.12 -2.80 16.58
N PHE A 176 -3.86 -3.89 16.41
CA PHE A 176 -5.31 -3.85 16.40
C PHE A 176 -5.80 -3.52 17.82
N ASP A 177 -6.71 -2.55 17.92
CA ASP A 177 -7.35 -2.10 19.14
C ASP A 177 -8.82 -1.81 18.80
N GLU A 178 -9.75 -2.52 19.44
CA GLU A 178 -11.18 -2.45 19.11
C GLU A 178 -11.77 -1.05 19.36
N ASP A 179 -11.15 -0.29 20.26
CA ASP A 179 -11.55 1.08 20.62
C ASP A 179 -11.01 2.15 19.64
N MET A 180 -10.11 1.78 18.73
CA MET A 180 -9.44 2.73 17.83
C MET A 180 -9.73 2.46 16.35
N ASN A 181 -10.84 3.00 15.89
CA ASN A 181 -11.26 2.90 14.50
C ASN A 181 -10.27 3.55 13.52
N SER A 182 -10.02 2.87 12.39
CA SER A 182 -9.35 3.43 11.20
C SER A 182 -7.89 3.87 11.34
N ILE A 183 -7.19 3.49 12.42
CA ILE A 183 -5.75 3.82 12.59
C ILE A 183 -4.93 3.39 11.38
N TRP A 184 -5.10 2.13 10.97
CA TRP A 184 -4.31 1.61 9.86
C TRP A 184 -4.69 2.25 8.53
N SER A 185 -5.97 2.61 8.35
CA SER A 185 -6.41 3.32 7.15
C SER A 185 -5.72 4.68 7.01
N GLU A 186 -5.54 5.41 8.12
CA GLU A 186 -4.78 6.65 8.10
C GLU A 186 -3.30 6.43 7.74
N ILE A 187 -2.64 5.48 8.41
CA ILE A 187 -1.22 5.16 8.18
C ILE A 187 -1.02 4.72 6.73
N TYR A 188 -1.86 3.80 6.23
CA TYR A 188 -1.86 3.31 4.86
C TYR A 188 -1.94 4.48 3.87
N LEU A 189 -2.96 5.34 4.00
CA LEU A 189 -3.17 6.44 3.05
C LEU A 189 -2.01 7.44 3.07
N LYS A 190 -1.48 7.77 4.25
CA LYS A 190 -0.30 8.66 4.35
C LYS A 190 0.94 8.05 3.69
N ILE A 191 1.20 6.77 3.90
CA ILE A 191 2.37 6.09 3.33
C ILE A 191 2.20 5.88 1.83
N ILE A 192 1.06 5.36 1.37
CA ILE A 192 0.82 5.05 -0.05
C ILE A 192 0.68 6.30 -0.93
N LEU A 193 0.63 7.50 -0.35
CA LEU A 193 0.68 8.76 -1.08
C LEU A 193 2.02 9.47 -0.93
N ALA A 194 2.87 9.07 0.02
CA ALA A 194 4.25 9.50 0.04
C ALA A 194 4.98 8.81 -1.11
N ARG A 195 5.57 9.57 -2.04
CA ARG A 195 6.46 9.03 -3.08
C ARG A 195 7.79 9.74 -2.94
N MET A 196 8.81 9.03 -2.46
CA MET A 196 10.18 9.53 -2.51
C MET A 196 10.81 9.32 -3.89
N ASN A 197 10.52 8.16 -4.51
CA ASN A 197 10.91 7.81 -5.88
C ASN A 197 10.01 6.67 -6.40
N ASN A 198 10.29 6.17 -7.61
CA ASN A 198 9.48 5.13 -8.26
C ASN A 198 9.46 3.77 -7.53
N ASN A 199 10.28 3.53 -6.51
CA ASN A 199 10.30 2.27 -5.77
C ASN A 199 10.23 2.45 -4.24
N THR A 200 10.19 3.68 -3.75
CA THR A 200 10.27 4.00 -2.31
C THR A 200 9.20 5.02 -1.96
N LEU A 201 8.37 4.67 -0.99
CA LEU A 201 7.26 5.49 -0.54
C LEU A 201 7.72 6.53 0.49
N ALA A 202 8.38 6.04 1.53
CA ALA A 202 8.74 6.84 2.70
C ALA A 202 10.04 6.33 3.32
N SER A 203 10.53 7.07 4.31
CA SER A 203 11.63 6.64 5.18
C SER A 203 11.13 6.43 6.61
N LEU A 204 11.79 5.53 7.34
CA LEU A 204 11.49 5.22 8.73
C LEU A 204 12.80 5.26 9.54
N ARG A 205 12.87 6.11 10.56
CA ARG A 205 13.98 6.09 11.53
C ARG A 205 13.58 5.24 12.73
N VAL A 206 14.34 4.19 13.03
CA VAL A 206 14.19 3.38 14.24
C VAL A 206 15.21 3.84 15.28
N SER A 207 14.72 4.17 16.48
CA SER A 207 15.50 4.63 17.63
C SER A 207 15.08 3.95 18.92
#